data_AF-A0A669CJS1-F1
#
_entry.id   AF-A0A669CJS1-F1
#
_cell.length_a   1.000
_cell.length_b   1.000
_cell.length_c   1.000
_cell.angle_alpha   90.00
_cell.angle_beta   90.00
_cell.angle_gamma   90.00
#
_symmetry.space_group_name_H-M   'P 1'
#
loop_
_entity.id
_entity.type
_entity.pdbx_description
1 polymer ?
#
loop_
_entity_poly.entity_id
_entity_poly.type
_entity_poly.pdbx_seq_one_letter_code
_entity_poly.pdbx_strand_id
1 'polypeptide(L)'
;MSRELRSRLVQFKILNRVYWTPSRLHRVGLATDDACWKCQQGSGTLLHLLWGCSKVQDYWTHIHTVVEKVVGQRVPFMNSLYVLGDPSALSHLPTPLAHWVQTAIMLGRKLLVKELVHRSGALQHFAICYTIYHPP
;
A
#
# COMPACT_ATOMS: atom_id res chain seq x y z
N MET A 1 -2.98 4.37 23.12
CA MET A 1 -4.21 4.38 22.27
C MET A 1 -4.00 4.90 20.83
N SER A 2 -3.08 5.81 20.53
CA SER A 2 -2.98 6.45 19.19
C SER A 2 -2.40 5.60 18.04
N ARG A 3 -1.58 4.56 18.31
CA ARG A 3 -1.00 3.71 17.25
C ARG A 3 -2.03 2.80 16.58
N GLU A 4 -2.99 2.29 17.34
CA GLU A 4 -4.05 1.39 16.86
C GLU A 4 -5.02 2.13 15.93
N LEU A 5 -5.50 3.30 16.37
CA LEU A 5 -6.36 4.17 15.55
C LEU A 5 -5.72 4.54 14.20
N ARG A 6 -4.41 4.81 14.19
CA ARG A 6 -3.67 5.08 12.95
C ARG A 6 -3.59 3.87 12.02
N SER A 7 -3.43 2.67 12.58
CA SER A 7 -3.43 1.42 11.79
C SER A 7 -4.80 1.16 11.15
N ARG A 8 -5.87 1.30 11.95
CA ARG A 8 -7.25 1.16 11.49
C ARG A 8 -7.62 2.18 10.42
N LEU A 9 -7.16 3.44 10.56
CA LEU A 9 -7.37 4.47 9.56
C LEU A 9 -6.71 4.10 8.21
N VAL A 10 -5.48 3.57 8.24
CA VAL A 10 -4.82 3.10 7.00
C VAL A 10 -5.66 2.03 6.32
N GLN A 11 -6.13 1.02 7.07
CA GLN A 11 -6.98 -0.03 6.48
C GLN A 11 -8.29 0.51 5.93
N PHE A 12 -8.97 1.38 6.68
CA PHE A 12 -10.18 2.02 6.22
C PHE A 12 -9.97 2.75 4.88
N LYS A 13 -8.85 3.47 4.73
CA LYS A 13 -8.51 4.18 3.50
C LYS A 13 -8.21 3.25 2.33
N ILE A 14 -7.56 2.11 2.57
CA ILE A 14 -7.29 1.09 1.54
C ILE A 14 -8.62 0.50 1.05
N LEU A 15 -9.47 0.03 1.98
CA LEU A 15 -10.74 -0.62 1.66
C LEU A 15 -11.71 0.31 0.91
N ASN A 16 -11.80 1.56 1.35
CA ASN A 16 -12.63 2.59 0.69
C ASN A 16 -11.95 3.24 -0.52
N ARG A 17 -10.75 2.77 -0.90
CA ARG A 17 -9.99 3.24 -2.07
C ARG A 17 -9.82 4.76 -2.14
N VAL A 18 -9.66 5.42 -0.99
CA VAL A 18 -9.66 6.89 -0.93
C VAL A 18 -8.33 7.52 -1.34
N TYR A 19 -7.28 6.71 -1.51
CA TYR A 19 -5.99 7.18 -1.99
C TYR A 19 -6.08 7.71 -3.43
N TRP A 20 -5.25 8.70 -3.71
CA TRP A 20 -5.05 9.21 -5.07
C TRP A 20 -4.00 8.34 -5.75
N THR A 21 -4.39 7.75 -6.87
CA THR A 21 -3.55 6.86 -7.69
C THR A 21 -3.44 7.44 -9.10
N PRO A 22 -2.41 7.09 -9.89
CA PRO A 22 -2.30 7.51 -11.29
C PRO A 22 -3.61 7.30 -12.07
N SER A 23 -4.19 6.10 -11.95
CA SER A 23 -5.46 5.78 -12.62
C SER A 23 -6.62 6.65 -12.19
N ARG A 24 -6.63 7.09 -10.93
CA ARG A 24 -7.66 7.98 -10.41
C ARG A 24 -7.42 9.42 -10.87
N LEU A 25 -6.18 9.90 -10.83
CA LEU A 25 -5.80 11.25 -11.27
C LEU A 25 -6.06 11.44 -12.77
N HIS A 26 -5.65 10.48 -13.60
CA HIS A 26 -5.92 10.48 -15.03
C HIS A 26 -7.43 10.52 -15.32
N ARG A 27 -8.22 9.69 -14.63
CA ARG A 27 -9.68 9.65 -14.80
C ARG A 27 -10.36 10.98 -14.48
N VAL A 28 -9.84 11.76 -13.54
CA VAL A 28 -10.37 13.08 -13.19
C VAL A 28 -9.69 14.23 -13.94
N GLY A 29 -8.84 13.93 -14.94
CA GLY A 29 -8.16 14.94 -15.76
C GLY A 29 -7.01 15.67 -15.07
N LEU A 30 -6.53 15.17 -13.92
CA LEU A 30 -5.44 15.78 -13.15
C LEU A 30 -4.05 15.20 -13.47
N ALA A 31 -3.97 14.19 -14.34
CA ALA A 31 -2.74 13.62 -14.85
C ALA A 31 -2.89 13.29 -16.34
N THR A 32 -1.78 13.32 -17.08
CA THR A 32 -1.73 13.08 -18.54
C THR A 32 -1.86 11.62 -18.92
N ASP A 33 -1.46 10.71 -18.02
CA ASP A 33 -1.55 9.27 -18.21
C ASP A 33 -1.89 8.58 -16.88
N ASP A 34 -2.25 7.30 -16.97
CA ASP A 34 -2.54 6.46 -15.82
C ASP A 34 -1.40 5.52 -15.42
N ALA A 35 -0.16 5.77 -15.86
CA ALA A 35 0.95 4.85 -15.66
C ALA A 35 1.34 4.73 -14.18
N CYS A 36 1.70 3.52 -13.77
CA CYS A 36 2.19 3.26 -12.42
C CYS A 36 3.47 4.07 -12.11
N TRP A 37 3.46 4.86 -11.03
CA TRP A 37 4.62 5.67 -10.60
C TRP A 37 5.91 4.88 -10.30
N LYS A 38 5.80 3.56 -10.10
CA LYS A 38 6.95 2.69 -9.73
C LYS A 38 7.52 1.95 -10.93
N CYS A 39 6.71 1.13 -11.59
CA CYS A 39 7.18 0.32 -12.71
C CYS A 39 7.04 1.01 -14.07
N GLN A 40 6.29 2.12 -14.16
CA GLN A 40 5.98 2.81 -15.42
C GLN A 40 5.35 1.87 -16.47
N GLN A 41 4.73 0.80 -15.99
CA GLN A 41 4.15 -0.28 -16.80
C GLN A 41 2.77 -0.62 -16.24
N GLY A 42 1.75 -0.59 -17.09
CA GLY A 42 0.37 -0.84 -16.70
C GLY A 42 -0.30 0.30 -15.92
N SER A 43 -1.62 0.19 -15.76
CA SER A 43 -2.44 1.19 -15.07
C SER A 43 -2.16 1.20 -13.56
N GLY A 44 -1.84 2.38 -13.03
CA GLY A 44 -1.58 2.67 -11.63
C GLY A 44 -2.84 2.66 -10.78
N THR A 45 -3.50 1.51 -10.70
CA THR A 45 -4.62 1.26 -9.80
C THR A 45 -4.13 1.07 -8.36
N LEU A 46 -5.03 1.23 -7.38
CA LEU A 46 -4.66 1.06 -5.97
C LEU A 46 -4.10 -0.34 -5.67
N LEU A 47 -4.74 -1.40 -6.19
CA LEU A 47 -4.26 -2.77 -5.98
C LEU A 47 -2.92 -3.00 -6.69
N HIS A 48 -2.70 -2.40 -7.86
CA HIS A 48 -1.40 -2.46 -8.52
C HIS A 48 -0.31 -1.80 -7.66
N LEU A 49 -0.56 -0.60 -7.12
CA LEU A 49 0.40 0.12 -6.28
C LEU A 49 0.67 -0.52 -4.91
N LEU A 50 -0.25 -1.35 -4.40
CA LEU A 50 -0.11 -2.02 -3.10
C LEU A 50 0.33 -3.48 -3.21
N TRP A 51 0.13 -4.12 -4.37
CA TRP A 51 0.43 -5.53 -4.58
C TRP A 51 0.90 -5.81 -6.00
N GLY A 52 0.07 -5.56 -7.02
CA GLY A 52 0.29 -6.09 -8.39
C GLY A 52 1.50 -5.53 -9.16
N CYS A 53 2.11 -4.43 -8.72
CA CYS A 53 3.29 -3.85 -9.35
C CYS A 53 4.52 -4.75 -9.13
N SER A 54 5.31 -5.00 -10.18
CA SER A 54 6.55 -5.79 -10.09
C SER A 54 7.51 -5.26 -9.02
N LYS A 55 7.72 -3.95 -8.96
CA LYS A 55 8.56 -3.30 -7.92
C LYS A 55 7.99 -3.45 -6.51
N VAL A 56 6.68 -3.58 -6.38
CA VAL A 56 6.01 -3.80 -5.08
C VAL A 56 6.05 -5.27 -4.70
N GLN A 57 5.98 -6.19 -5.68
CA GLN A 57 6.25 -7.60 -5.47
C GLN A 57 7.67 -7.81 -4.95
N ASP A 58 8.69 -7.23 -5.59
CA ASP A 58 10.09 -7.32 -5.14
C ASP A 58 10.24 -6.86 -3.67
N TYR A 59 9.58 -5.75 -3.32
CA TYR A 59 9.53 -5.21 -1.97
C TYR A 59 8.90 -6.20 -0.98
N TRP A 60 7.73 -6.75 -1.31
CA TRP A 60 7.04 -7.69 -0.43
C TRP A 60 7.77 -9.01 -0.30
N THR A 61 8.37 -9.52 -1.37
CA THR A 61 9.20 -10.72 -1.37
C THR A 61 10.38 -10.54 -0.41
N HIS A 62 11.04 -9.38 -0.42
CA HIS A 62 12.14 -9.11 0.52
C HIS A 62 11.69 -9.19 1.99
N ILE A 63 10.55 -8.56 2.32
CA ILE A 63 9.97 -8.62 3.67
C ILE A 63 9.59 -10.05 4.03
N HIS A 64 8.93 -10.74 3.10
CA HIS A 64 8.48 -12.12 3.28
C HIS A 64 9.64 -13.06 3.58
N THR A 65 10.73 -12.99 2.82
CA THR A 65 11.94 -13.79 3.07
C THR A 65 12.54 -13.53 4.45
N VAL A 66 12.61 -12.27 4.89
CA VAL A 66 13.11 -11.94 6.24
C VAL A 66 12.18 -12.50 7.32
N VAL A 67 10.87 -12.34 7.12
CA VAL A 67 9.84 -12.82 8.07
C VAL A 67 9.89 -14.33 8.21
N GLU A 68 9.92 -15.09 7.12
CA GLU A 68 10.01 -16.56 7.17
C GLU A 68 11.30 -17.02 7.84
N LYS A 69 12.43 -16.35 7.55
CA LYS A 69 13.72 -16.68 8.18
C LYS A 69 13.69 -16.49 9.69
N VAL A 70 13.04 -15.43 10.19
CA VAL A 70 12.96 -15.15 11.63
C VAL A 70 11.99 -16.09 12.34
N VAL A 71 10.86 -16.41 11.72
CA VAL A 71 9.82 -17.25 12.32
C VAL A 71 10.18 -18.74 12.23
N GLY A 72 10.98 -19.15 11.23
CA GLY A 72 11.36 -20.54 10.98
C GLY A 72 10.19 -21.42 10.51
N GLN A 73 9.07 -20.81 10.12
CA GLN A 73 7.87 -21.50 9.63
C GLN A 73 7.37 -20.80 8.37
N ARG A 74 6.63 -21.55 7.54
CA ARG A 74 6.01 -20.98 6.34
C ARG A 74 4.99 -19.91 6.71
N VAL A 75 5.06 -18.78 6.01
CA VAL A 75 4.09 -17.68 6.11
C VAL A 75 3.38 -17.55 4.76
N PRO A 76 2.04 -17.47 4.69
CA PRO A 76 1.38 -17.37 3.40
C PRO A 76 1.67 -16.04 2.69
N PHE A 77 2.14 -16.09 1.44
CA PHE A 77 2.42 -14.89 0.63
C PHE A 77 1.18 -14.44 -0.16
N MET A 78 0.27 -13.75 0.52
CA MET A 78 -1.03 -13.35 -0.03
C MET A 78 -1.35 -11.89 0.26
N ASN A 79 -2.06 -11.24 -0.66
CA ASN A 79 -2.45 -9.83 -0.50
C ASN A 79 -3.36 -9.59 0.71
N SER A 80 -4.20 -10.56 1.11
CA SER A 80 -5.03 -10.46 2.32
C SER A 80 -4.17 -10.27 3.57
N LEU A 81 -3.05 -10.98 3.68
CA LEU A 81 -2.12 -10.81 4.80
C LEU A 81 -1.30 -9.51 4.65
N TYR A 82 -0.67 -9.29 3.48
CA TYR A 82 0.30 -8.20 3.33
C TYR A 82 -0.34 -6.81 3.17
N VAL A 83 -1.44 -6.73 2.42
CA VAL A 83 -2.18 -5.49 2.16
C VAL A 83 -3.28 -5.27 3.20
N LEU A 84 -4.08 -6.29 3.51
CA LEU A 84 -5.21 -6.14 4.43
C LEU A 84 -4.87 -6.47 5.89
N GLY A 85 -3.73 -7.14 6.15
CA GLY A 85 -3.34 -7.48 7.52
C GLY A 85 -4.24 -8.55 8.15
N ASP A 86 -4.88 -9.40 7.35
CA ASP A 86 -5.77 -10.46 7.84
C ASP A 86 -4.98 -11.51 8.64
N PRO A 87 -5.26 -11.68 9.95
CA PRO A 87 -4.53 -12.62 10.79
C PRO A 87 -4.97 -14.08 10.59
N SER A 88 -6.09 -14.34 9.90
CA SER A 88 -6.65 -15.69 9.69
C SER A 88 -5.65 -16.63 9.01
N ALA A 89 -4.81 -16.06 8.14
CA ALA A 89 -3.73 -16.76 7.44
C ALA A 89 -2.58 -17.22 8.35
N LEU A 90 -2.54 -16.78 9.62
CA LEU A 90 -1.51 -17.11 10.60
C LEU A 90 -2.03 -18.02 11.72
N SER A 91 -3.22 -18.59 11.57
CA SER A 91 -3.87 -19.45 12.57
C SER A 91 -3.05 -20.68 12.96
N HIS A 92 -2.13 -21.14 12.11
CA HIS A 92 -1.21 -22.24 12.40
C HIS A 92 0.00 -21.83 13.24
N LEU A 93 0.31 -20.54 13.34
CA LEU A 93 1.47 -20.05 14.08
C LEU A 93 1.15 -19.84 15.57
N PRO A 94 2.12 -20.05 16.47
CA PRO A 94 2.01 -19.60 17.86
C PRO A 94 1.68 -18.10 17.94
N THR A 95 0.76 -17.72 18.85
CA THR A 95 0.28 -16.33 19.01
C THR A 95 1.40 -15.27 19.07
N PRO A 96 2.52 -15.47 19.81
CA PRO A 96 3.60 -14.48 19.82
C PRO A 96 4.25 -14.27 18.44
N LEU A 97 4.45 -15.35 17.68
CA LEU A 97 5.00 -15.29 16.33
C LEU A 97 4.00 -14.65 15.36
N ALA A 98 2.72 -15.00 15.46
CA ALA A 98 1.66 -14.39 14.64
C ALA A 98 1.60 -12.87 14.85
N HIS A 99 1.67 -12.39 16.11
CA HIS A 99 1.71 -10.96 16.41
C HIS A 99 2.98 -10.28 15.89
N TRP A 100 4.13 -10.95 15.97
CA TRP A 100 5.38 -10.43 15.42
C TRP A 100 5.29 -10.27 13.89
N VAL A 101 4.80 -11.30 13.19
CA VAL A 101 4.55 -11.27 11.74
C VAL A 101 3.62 -10.13 11.36
N GLN A 102 2.48 -10.01 12.04
CA GLN A 102 1.52 -8.93 11.81
C GLN A 102 2.16 -7.55 12.00
N THR A 103 3.00 -7.41 13.02
CA THR A 103 3.69 -6.14 13.29
C THR A 103 4.69 -5.80 12.19
N ALA A 104 5.51 -6.77 11.76
CA ALA A 104 6.46 -6.59 10.66
C ALA A 104 5.75 -6.19 9.35
N ILE A 105 4.69 -6.91 8.99
CA ILE A 105 3.89 -6.63 7.79
C ILE A 105 3.18 -5.27 7.90
N MET A 106 2.62 -4.93 9.07
CA MET A 106 1.99 -3.64 9.32
C MET A 106 2.96 -2.47 9.14
N LEU A 107 4.20 -2.62 9.59
CA LEU A 107 5.25 -1.62 9.37
C LEU A 107 5.60 -1.50 7.89
N GLY A 108 5.79 -2.63 7.19
CA GLY A 108 6.03 -2.63 5.74
C GLY A 108 4.93 -1.89 4.98
N ARG A 109 3.67 -2.26 5.24
CA ARG A 109 2.50 -1.59 4.65
C ARG A 109 2.47 -0.09 4.94
N LYS A 110 2.77 0.33 6.17
CA LYS A 110 2.81 1.76 6.52
C LYS A 110 3.87 2.52 5.72
N LEU A 111 5.04 1.92 5.49
CA LEU A 111 6.09 2.53 4.67
C LEU A 111 5.64 2.65 3.20
N LEU A 112 5.09 1.58 2.64
CA LEU A 112 4.58 1.56 1.27
C LEU A 112 3.47 2.61 1.06
N VAL A 113 2.51 2.68 1.98
CA VAL A 113 1.42 3.67 1.95
C VAL A 113 1.94 5.09 2.14
N LYS A 114 2.93 5.31 3.02
CA LYS A 114 3.53 6.63 3.21
C LYS A 114 4.19 7.12 1.92
N GLU A 115 4.90 6.25 1.21
CA GLU A 115 5.48 6.58 -0.09
C GLU A 115 4.40 6.92 -1.13
N LEU A 116 3.31 6.14 -1.17
CA LEU A 116 2.16 6.39 -2.06
C LEU A 116 1.56 7.77 -1.80
N VAL A 117 1.29 8.11 -0.53
CA VAL A 117 0.72 9.40 -0.14
C VAL A 117 1.68 10.55 -0.44
N HIS A 118 2.98 10.35 -0.27
CA HIS A 118 3.97 11.36 -0.61
C HIS A 118 3.98 11.69 -2.11
N ARG A 119 3.98 10.65 -2.97
CA ARG A 119 3.90 10.81 -4.43
C ARG A 119 2.58 11.44 -4.88
N SER A 120 1.47 11.07 -4.24
CA SER A 120 0.17 11.68 -4.55
C SER A 120 0.09 13.13 -4.10
N GLY A 121 0.64 13.48 -2.93
CA GLY A 121 0.60 14.83 -2.37
C GLY A 121 1.35 15.85 -3.22
N ALA A 122 2.47 15.46 -3.83
CA ALA A 122 3.18 16.28 -4.81
C ALA A 122 2.27 16.64 -6.00
N LEU A 123 1.51 15.67 -6.51
CA LEU A 123 0.61 15.87 -7.64
C LEU A 123 -0.68 16.61 -7.26
N GLN A 124 -1.18 16.42 -6.03
CA GLN A 124 -2.36 17.13 -5.53
C GLN A 124 -2.11 18.62 -5.31
N HIS A 125 -0.95 19.03 -4.79
CA HIS A 125 -0.63 20.46 -4.67
C HIS A 125 -0.55 21.13 -6.05
N PHE A 126 0.05 20.46 -7.04
CA PHE A 126 0.06 20.96 -8.42
C PHE A 126 -1.36 21.06 -9.00
N ALA A 127 -2.20 20.05 -8.80
CA ALA A 127 -3.58 20.03 -9.28
C ALA A 127 -4.46 21.12 -8.65
N ILE A 128 -4.37 21.32 -7.33
CA ILE A 128 -5.15 22.35 -6.61
C ILE A 128 -4.74 23.74 -7.10
N CYS A 129 -3.43 24.00 -7.23
CA CYS A 129 -2.95 25.26 -7.81
C CYS A 129 -3.46 25.42 -9.25
N TYR A 130 -3.36 24.40 -10.10
CA TYR A 130 -3.80 24.49 -11.49
C TYR A 130 -5.29 24.82 -11.62
N THR A 131 -6.17 24.19 -10.82
CA THR A 131 -7.61 24.47 -10.82
C THR A 131 -7.97 25.85 -10.24
N ILE A 132 -7.15 26.42 -9.36
CA ILE A 132 -7.37 27.75 -8.80
C ILE A 132 -6.88 28.85 -9.76
N TYR A 133 -5.76 28.63 -10.43
CA TYR A 133 -5.14 29.62 -11.31
C TYR A 133 -5.61 29.57 -12.77
N HIS A 134 -6.27 28.48 -13.19
CA HIS A 134 -6.92 28.36 -14.50
C HIS A 134 -8.35 27.87 -14.35
N PRO A 135 -9.30 28.74 -13.97
CA PRO A 135 -10.72 28.44 -14.09
C PRO A 135 -11.14 28.38 -15.58
N PRO A 136 -12.26 27.70 -15.90
CA PRO A 136 -12.76 27.54 -17.27
C PRO A 136 -13.12 28.87 -17.95
#